data_AF-A0A096XTW8-F1
#
_entry.id   AF-A0A096XTW8-F1
#
_cell.length_a   1.000
_cell.length_b   1.000
_cell.length_c   1.000
_cell.angle_alpha   90.00
_cell.angle_beta   90.00
_cell.angle_gamma   90.00
#
_symmetry.space_group_name_H-M   'P 1'
#
loop_
_entity.id
_entity.type
_entity.pdbx_description
1 polymer ?
#
loop_
_entity_poly.entity_id
_entity_poly.type
_entity_poly.pdbx_seq_one_letter_code
_entity_poly.pdbx_strand_id
1 'polypeptide(L)'
;MVILSVNPIHSALFLILVFLNSALLVLLLDLEFLSIIFILIYIGAIMVLFLFIIMMLDIKQSVTYLNVQYYFFISSLFLILLTLEFLYFLSLDLIFVTPKIIFLSSFTYTNWFSLIFEASNIKCLGGYLYTYFSFFLVFVGLILLVAMVGAISLTIEKVPVGIKQQTLSKQVNVNPKSSLFYIQ
;
A
#
# COMPACT_ATOMS: atom_id res chain seq x y z
N MET A 1 -3.48 7.29 -15.14
CA MET A 1 -2.05 7.45 -15.47
C MET A 1 -1.15 6.42 -14.79
N VAL A 2 -1.37 6.08 -13.51
CA VAL A 2 -0.56 5.06 -12.79
C VAL A 2 -0.34 3.77 -13.60
N ILE A 3 -1.41 3.19 -14.16
CA ILE A 3 -1.36 1.90 -14.88
C ILE A 3 -0.84 2.06 -16.32
N LEU A 4 -0.93 3.27 -16.88
CA LEU A 4 -0.62 3.53 -18.30
C LEU A 4 0.82 4.00 -18.52
N SER A 5 1.46 4.59 -17.52
CA SER A 5 2.81 5.15 -17.64
C SER A 5 3.88 4.06 -17.70
N VAL A 6 4.74 4.11 -18.72
CA VAL A 6 5.85 3.17 -18.93
C VAL A 6 6.99 3.39 -17.93
N ASN A 7 7.21 4.63 -17.51
CA ASN A 7 8.26 4.96 -16.54
C ASN A 7 7.75 4.72 -15.11
N PRO A 8 8.41 3.85 -14.32
CA PRO A 8 7.94 3.47 -12.98
C PRO A 8 7.97 4.64 -11.99
N ILE A 9 8.90 5.58 -12.14
CA ILE A 9 8.98 6.80 -11.32
C ILE A 9 7.73 7.68 -11.55
N HIS A 10 7.31 7.86 -12.81
CA HIS A 10 6.09 8.62 -13.10
C HIS A 10 4.85 7.89 -12.61
N SER A 11 4.79 6.56 -12.72
CA SER A 11 3.71 5.74 -12.17
C SER A 11 3.56 5.96 -10.66
N ALA A 12 4.67 5.91 -9.92
CA ALA A 12 4.71 6.12 -8.47
C ALA A 12 4.28 7.53 -8.07
N LEU A 13 4.73 8.57 -8.79
CA LEU A 13 4.29 9.96 -8.54
C LEU A 13 2.77 10.14 -8.76
N PHE A 14 2.22 9.55 -9.82
CA PHE A 14 0.77 9.56 -10.03
C PHE A 14 0.01 8.78 -8.95
N LEU A 15 0.60 7.72 -8.39
CA LEU A 15 -0.01 6.95 -7.31
C LEU A 15 -0.06 7.77 -6.02
N ILE A 16 1.00 8.53 -5.70
CA ILE A 16 0.99 9.51 -4.61
C ILE A 16 -0.13 10.53 -4.80
N LEU A 17 -0.31 11.04 -6.02
CA LEU A 17 -1.40 11.97 -6.33
C LEU A 17 -2.78 11.34 -6.10
N VAL A 18 -2.98 10.06 -6.44
CA VAL A 18 -4.24 9.34 -6.18
C VAL A 18 -4.50 9.22 -4.68
N PHE A 19 -3.50 8.82 -3.88
CA PHE A 19 -3.67 8.74 -2.43
C PHE A 19 -3.94 10.10 -1.79
N LEU A 20 -3.33 11.17 -2.30
CA LEU A 20 -3.60 12.53 -1.85
C LEU A 20 -5.06 12.91 -2.13
N ASN A 21 -5.55 12.68 -3.36
CA ASN A 21 -6.96 12.92 -3.69
C ASN A 21 -7.92 12.06 -2.85
N SER A 22 -7.56 10.80 -2.60
CA SER A 22 -8.33 9.91 -1.71
C SER A 22 -8.38 10.45 -0.28
N ALA A 23 -7.27 10.96 0.26
CA ALA A 23 -7.22 11.55 1.59
C ALA A 23 -8.10 12.82 1.67
N LEU A 24 -8.08 13.67 0.65
CA LEU A 24 -8.97 14.84 0.58
C LEU A 24 -10.44 14.42 0.49
N LEU A 25 -10.78 13.39 -0.29
CA LEU A 25 -12.15 12.89 -0.39
C LEU A 25 -12.65 12.39 0.96
N VAL A 26 -11.84 11.61 1.68
CA VAL A 26 -12.18 11.12 3.02
C VAL A 26 -12.30 12.27 4.03
N LEU A 27 -11.50 13.34 3.88
CA LEU A 27 -11.60 14.53 4.71
C LEU A 27 -12.92 15.29 4.47
N LEU A 28 -13.38 15.36 3.22
CA LEU A 28 -14.69 15.94 2.87
C LEU A 28 -15.88 15.12 3.39
N LEU A 29 -15.68 13.86 3.75
CA LEU A 29 -16.67 13.00 4.39
C LEU A 29 -16.63 13.09 5.93
N ASP A 30 -15.97 14.11 6.48
CA ASP A 30 -15.77 14.34 7.92
C ASP A 30 -15.03 13.21 8.65
N LEU A 31 -14.26 12.38 7.93
CA LEU A 31 -13.46 11.27 8.48
C LEU A 31 -11.99 11.68 8.71
N GLU A 32 -11.79 12.66 9.58
CA GLU A 32 -10.49 13.31 9.83
C GLU A 32 -9.34 12.33 10.15
N PHE A 33 -9.56 11.40 11.08
CA PHE A 33 -8.53 10.44 11.50
C PHE A 33 -8.06 9.55 10.34
N LEU A 34 -9.01 9.08 9.55
CA LEU A 34 -8.72 8.19 8.43
C LEU A 34 -7.95 8.96 7.35
N SER A 35 -8.32 10.21 7.07
CA SER A 35 -7.60 11.08 6.14
C SER A 35 -6.13 11.26 6.53
N ILE A 36 -5.85 11.50 7.81
CA ILE A 36 -4.47 11.64 8.32
C ILE A 36 -3.69 10.32 8.15
N ILE A 37 -4.32 9.17 8.40
CA ILE A 37 -3.71 7.85 8.17
C ILE A 37 -3.34 7.64 6.68
N PHE A 38 -4.21 8.06 5.75
CA PHE A 38 -3.92 7.99 4.32
C PHE A 38 -2.62 8.74 3.97
N ILE A 39 -2.40 9.91 4.57
CA ILE A 39 -1.19 10.70 4.31
C ILE A 39 0.01 10.07 5.01
N LEU A 40 -0.07 9.74 6.31
CA LEU A 40 1.08 9.30 7.09
C LEU A 40 1.59 7.92 6.66
N ILE A 41 0.68 6.94 6.54
CA ILE A 41 1.08 5.55 6.29
C ILE A 41 1.24 5.30 4.79
N TYR A 42 0.25 5.66 3.96
CA TYR A 42 0.32 5.34 2.54
C TYR A 42 1.32 6.24 1.82
N ILE A 43 1.16 7.57 1.88
CA ILE A 43 2.09 8.48 1.21
C ILE A 43 3.45 8.51 1.93
N GLY A 44 3.45 8.65 3.25
CA GLY A 44 4.67 8.82 4.03
C GLY A 44 5.57 7.59 4.11
N ALA A 45 5.05 6.45 4.57
CA ALA A 45 5.87 5.25 4.76
C ALA A 45 5.96 4.39 3.49
N ILE A 46 4.82 3.98 2.94
CA ILE A 46 4.78 2.95 1.89
C ILE A 46 5.26 3.51 0.54
N MET A 47 4.73 4.66 0.09
CA MET A 47 5.09 5.22 -1.20
C MET A 47 6.53 5.73 -1.26
N VAL A 48 7.04 6.33 -0.18
CA VAL A 48 8.46 6.75 -0.11
C VAL A 48 9.38 5.54 -0.18
N LEU A 49 9.11 4.47 0.57
CA LEU A 49 9.88 3.23 0.47
C LEU A 49 9.84 2.65 -0.95
N PHE A 50 8.67 2.68 -1.59
CA PHE A 50 8.51 2.22 -2.97
C PHE A 50 9.31 3.08 -3.97
N LEU A 51 9.34 4.41 -3.79
CA LEU A 51 10.17 5.30 -4.59
C LEU A 51 11.66 4.99 -4.44
N PHE A 52 12.13 4.76 -3.21
CA PHE A 52 13.52 4.36 -2.96
C PHE A 52 13.87 3.05 -3.68
N ILE A 53 12.99 2.04 -3.59
CA ILE A 53 13.20 0.74 -4.26
C ILE A 53 13.28 0.91 -5.76
N ILE A 54 12.34 1.64 -6.38
CA ILE A 54 12.33 1.86 -7.83
C ILE A 54 13.57 2.63 -8.29
N MET A 55 14.04 3.60 -7.50
CA MET A 55 15.23 4.37 -7.86
C MET A 55 16.53 3.58 -7.73
N MET A 56 16.62 2.66 -6.75
CA MET A 56 17.79 1.80 -6.57
C MET A 56 17.84 0.65 -7.57
N LEU A 57 16.68 0.21 -8.06
CA LEU A 57 16.59 -0.91 -8.99
C LEU A 57 16.65 -0.39 -10.42
N ASP A 58 17.71 -0.74 -11.15
CA ASP A 58 17.83 -0.47 -12.59
C ASP A 58 16.83 -1.34 -13.38
N ILE A 59 15.58 -0.88 -13.45
CA ILE A 59 14.51 -1.56 -14.19
C ILE A 59 14.76 -1.37 -15.69
N LYS A 60 15.39 -2.36 -16.32
CA LYS A 60 15.55 -2.40 -17.78
C LYS A 60 14.18 -2.59 -18.44
N GLN A 61 13.72 -1.57 -19.15
CA GLN A 61 12.46 -1.61 -19.91
C GLN A 61 12.63 -2.51 -21.14
N SER A 62 12.42 -3.82 -20.99
CA SER A 62 12.27 -4.73 -22.13
C SER A 62 10.80 -4.82 -22.51
N VAL A 63 10.37 -4.00 -23.48
CA VAL A 63 9.03 -4.11 -24.05
C VAL A 63 8.97 -5.36 -24.92
N THR A 64 8.57 -6.50 -24.34
CA THR A 64 8.24 -7.69 -25.10
C THR A 64 6.82 -7.54 -25.67
N TYR A 65 6.70 -7.27 -26.98
CA TYR A 65 5.44 -7.09 -27.71
C TYR A 65 4.63 -8.39 -27.90
N LEU A 66 4.70 -9.34 -26.96
CA LEU A 66 3.97 -10.58 -27.07
C LEU A 66 2.56 -10.40 -26.49
N ASN A 67 1.59 -10.30 -27.41
CA ASN A 67 0.17 -10.51 -27.18
C ASN A 67 -0.59 -9.48 -26.30
N VAL A 68 -0.11 -8.24 -26.22
CA VAL A 68 -0.77 -7.13 -25.49
C VAL A 68 -2.21 -6.90 -25.97
N GLN A 69 -2.48 -7.11 -27.27
CA GLN A 69 -3.79 -6.85 -27.85
C GLN A 69 -4.89 -7.78 -27.32
N TYR A 70 -4.59 -9.06 -27.09
CA TYR A 70 -5.56 -10.02 -26.53
C TYR A 70 -5.90 -9.70 -25.06
N TYR A 71 -4.88 -9.39 -24.24
CA TYR A 71 -5.09 -8.98 -22.85
C TYR A 71 -5.82 -7.64 -22.73
N PHE A 72 -5.60 -6.71 -23.66
CA PHE A 72 -6.34 -5.45 -23.74
C PHE A 72 -7.84 -5.69 -23.99
N PHE A 73 -8.20 -6.58 -24.92
CA PHE A 73 -9.60 -6.90 -25.18
C PHE A 73 -10.30 -7.54 -23.98
N ILE A 74 -9.64 -8.47 -23.29
CA ILE A 74 -10.19 -9.10 -22.07
C ILE A 74 -10.40 -8.07 -20.96
N SER A 75 -9.38 -7.24 -20.69
CA SER A 75 -9.48 -6.21 -19.67
C SER A 75 -10.57 -5.18 -19.99
N SER A 76 -10.73 -4.83 -21.27
CA SER A 76 -11.76 -3.90 -21.73
C SER A 76 -13.17 -4.48 -21.54
N LEU A 77 -13.38 -5.75 -21.91
CA LEU A 77 -14.66 -6.44 -21.67
C LEU A 77 -15.02 -6.48 -20.19
N PHE A 78 -14.06 -6.79 -19.31
CA PHE A 78 -14.29 -6.79 -17.87
C PHE A 78 -14.63 -5.39 -17.34
N LEU A 79 -13.92 -4.35 -17.83
CA LEU A 79 -14.20 -2.97 -17.46
C LEU A 79 -15.60 -2.53 -17.90
N ILE A 80 -16.02 -2.90 -19.11
CA ILE A 80 -17.36 -2.61 -19.65
C ILE A 80 -18.43 -3.26 -18.77
N LEU A 81 -18.25 -4.54 -18.42
CA LEU A 81 -19.18 -5.26 -17.55
C LEU A 81 -19.33 -4.56 -16.19
N LEU A 82 -18.21 -4.19 -15.56
CA LEU A 82 -18.20 -3.52 -14.26
C LEU A 82 -18.86 -2.14 -14.34
N THR A 83 -18.57 -1.37 -15.39
CA THR A 83 -19.22 -0.06 -15.58
C THR A 83 -20.73 -0.17 -15.83
N LEU A 84 -21.19 -1.20 -16.55
CA LEU A 84 -22.61 -1.45 -16.76
C LEU A 84 -23.32 -1.82 -15.46
N GLU A 85 -22.70 -2.68 -14.63
CA GLU A 85 -23.25 -3.06 -13.32
C GLU A 85 -23.34 -1.85 -12.38
N PHE A 86 -22.29 -1.02 -12.37
CA PHE A 86 -22.29 0.24 -11.61
C PHE A 86 -23.38 1.20 -12.08
N LEU A 87 -23.56 1.39 -13.39
CA LEU A 87 -24.62 2.23 -13.95
C LEU A 87 -26.01 1.69 -13.63
N TYR A 88 -26.19 0.38 -13.66
CA TYR A 88 -27.46 -0.26 -13.29
C TYR A 88 -27.80 0.01 -11.82
N PHE A 89 -26.84 -0.16 -10.91
CA PHE A 89 -27.01 0.16 -9.50
C PHE A 89 -27.36 1.64 -9.29
N LEU A 90 -26.66 2.54 -9.98
CA LEU A 90 -26.89 3.99 -9.88
C LEU A 90 -28.28 4.38 -10.40
N SER A 91 -28.76 3.70 -11.46
CA SER A 91 -30.11 3.93 -12.01
C SER A 91 -31.22 3.52 -11.04
N LEU A 92 -31.01 2.43 -10.28
CA LEU A 92 -31.94 1.98 -9.24
C LEU A 92 -31.97 3.01 -8.10
N ASP A 93 -30.81 3.43 -7.60
CA ASP A 93 -30.73 4.41 -6.52
C ASP A 93 -31.37 5.75 -6.91
N LEU A 94 -31.11 6.27 -8.12
CA LEU A 94 -31.69 7.54 -8.57
C LEU A 94 -33.24 7.52 -8.58
N ILE A 95 -33.86 6.39 -8.90
CA ILE A 95 -35.33 6.25 -8.89
C ILE A 95 -35.89 6.33 -7.47
N PHE A 96 -35.20 5.75 -6.47
CA PHE A 96 -35.65 5.79 -5.08
C PHE A 96 -35.26 7.08 -4.34
N VAL A 97 -34.21 7.75 -4.79
CA VAL A 97 -33.58 8.87 -4.07
C VAL A 97 -34.07 10.23 -4.54
N THR A 98 -34.29 10.44 -5.84
CA THR A 98 -34.67 11.76 -6.39
C THR A 98 -35.97 12.36 -5.85
N PRO A 99 -37.10 11.61 -5.68
CA PRO A 99 -38.30 12.20 -5.09
C PRO A 99 -38.19 12.39 -3.57
N LYS A 100 -37.31 11.62 -2.90
CA LYS A 100 -37.18 11.59 -1.44
C LYS A 100 -36.25 12.67 -0.90
N ILE A 101 -35.15 12.97 -1.60
CA ILE A 101 -34.20 14.04 -1.21
C ILE A 101 -34.82 15.43 -1.30
N ILE A 102 -35.59 15.72 -2.35
CA ILE A 102 -36.22 17.03 -2.56
C ILE A 102 -37.24 17.33 -1.43
N PHE A 103 -37.88 16.28 -0.88
CA PHE A 103 -38.89 16.43 0.16
C PHE A 103 -38.32 16.41 1.60
N LEU A 104 -37.19 15.74 1.85
CA LEU A 104 -36.57 15.65 3.17
C LEU A 104 -35.54 16.75 3.48
N SER A 105 -34.99 17.42 2.47
CA SER A 105 -33.93 18.43 2.67
C SER A 105 -34.40 19.69 3.43
N SER A 106 -35.71 19.91 3.53
CA SER A 106 -36.30 21.04 4.26
C SER A 106 -36.59 20.78 5.74
N PHE A 107 -36.56 19.52 6.19
CA PHE A 107 -36.89 19.14 7.57
C PHE A 107 -35.82 18.21 8.15
N THR A 108 -34.68 18.77 8.54
CA THR A 108 -33.67 18.05 9.33
C THR A 108 -33.94 18.26 10.82
N TYR A 109 -34.29 17.19 11.53
CA TYR A 109 -34.33 17.22 12.99
C TYR A 109 -32.90 17.17 13.53
N THR A 110 -32.42 18.30 14.05
CA THR A 110 -31.13 18.37 14.75
C THR A 110 -31.34 18.13 16.24
N ASN A 111 -30.73 17.08 16.76
CA ASN A 111 -30.77 16.80 18.20
C ASN A 111 -29.70 17.62 18.92
N TRP A 112 -30.10 18.74 19.52
CA TRP A 112 -29.20 19.64 20.24
C TRP A 112 -28.51 18.99 21.44
N PHE A 113 -29.12 17.96 22.05
CA PHE A 113 -28.53 17.27 23.20
C PHE A 113 -27.33 16.39 22.81
N SER A 114 -27.34 15.78 21.62
CA SER A 114 -26.23 14.93 21.17
C SER A 114 -24.96 15.71 20.82
N LEU A 115 -25.09 17.00 20.48
CA LEU A 115 -23.94 17.87 20.18
C LEU A 115 -23.09 18.20 21.42
N ILE A 116 -23.66 18.06 22.63
CA ILE A 116 -22.91 18.29 23.88
C ILE A 116 -21.83 17.22 24.10
N PHE A 117 -22.05 16.02 23.54
CA PHE A 117 -21.14 14.88 23.65
C PHE A 117 -20.40 14.62 22.33
N GLU A 118 -19.95 15.66 21.63
CA GLU A 118 -19.10 15.51 20.46
C GLU A 118 -17.83 14.73 20.81
N ALA A 119 -17.84 13.43 20.50
CA ALA A 119 -16.67 12.58 20.59
C ALA A 119 -15.91 12.66 19.27
N SER A 120 -14.62 12.98 19.34
CA SER A 120 -13.77 12.94 18.15
C SER A 120 -13.77 11.55 17.52
N ASN A 121 -13.65 11.51 16.19
CA ASN A 121 -13.61 10.25 15.42
C ASN A 121 -12.57 9.27 15.96
N ILE A 122 -11.41 9.78 16.40
CA ILE A 122 -10.32 9.01 17.01
C ILE A 122 -10.78 8.31 18.28
N LYS A 123 -11.46 9.05 19.17
CA LYS A 123 -11.94 8.53 20.44
C LYS A 123 -13.00 7.45 20.23
N CYS A 124 -13.94 7.69 19.32
CA CYS A 124 -14.99 6.73 19.00
C CYS A 124 -14.40 5.44 18.41
N LEU A 125 -13.55 5.56 17.38
CA LEU A 125 -12.89 4.43 16.74
C LEU A 125 -12.02 3.64 17.73
N GLY A 126 -11.22 4.34 18.54
CA GLY A 126 -10.39 3.72 19.57
C GLY A 126 -11.23 2.95 20.58
N GLY A 127 -12.35 3.52 21.02
CA GLY A 127 -13.31 2.84 21.90
C GLY A 127 -13.73 1.49 21.33
N TYR A 128 -14.17 1.45 20.07
CA TYR A 128 -14.58 0.21 19.42
C TYR A 128 -13.42 -0.77 19.17
N LEU A 129 -12.26 -0.29 18.71
CA LEU A 129 -11.11 -1.13 18.41
C LEU A 129 -10.55 -1.82 19.66
N TYR A 130 -10.43 -1.11 20.77
CA TYR A 130 -9.82 -1.65 21.98
C TYR A 130 -10.78 -2.47 22.84
N THR A 131 -12.09 -2.21 22.80
CA THR A 131 -13.07 -2.95 23.63
C THR A 131 -13.67 -4.14 22.88
N TYR A 132 -14.28 -3.91 21.72
CA TYR A 132 -15.02 -4.92 20.98
C TYR A 132 -14.14 -5.70 19.99
N PHE A 133 -13.23 -5.02 19.28
CA PHE A 133 -12.40 -5.62 18.23
C PHE A 133 -10.95 -5.88 18.65
N SER A 134 -10.68 -5.99 19.95
CA SER A 134 -9.32 -6.19 20.49
C SER A 134 -8.63 -7.43 19.91
N PHE A 135 -9.38 -8.50 19.66
CA PHE A 135 -8.88 -9.71 19.03
C PHE A 135 -8.28 -9.45 17.63
N PHE A 136 -8.97 -8.67 16.78
CA PHE A 136 -8.45 -8.32 15.46
C PHE A 136 -7.21 -7.42 15.56
N LEU A 137 -7.15 -6.53 16.55
CA LEU A 137 -5.97 -5.70 16.80
C LEU A 137 -4.74 -6.55 17.13
N VAL A 138 -4.88 -7.56 17.99
CA VAL A 138 -3.80 -8.52 18.28
C VAL A 138 -3.39 -9.28 17.03
N PHE A 139 -4.36 -9.71 16.20
CA PHE A 139 -4.07 -10.40 14.95
C PHE A 139 -3.29 -9.54 13.95
N VAL A 140 -3.64 -8.25 13.81
CA VAL A 140 -2.87 -7.29 13.00
C VAL A 140 -1.46 -7.09 13.58
N GLY A 141 -1.31 -7.07 14.91
CA GLY A 141 0.00 -7.04 15.56
C GLY A 141 0.88 -8.24 15.20
N LEU A 142 0.29 -9.45 15.17
CA LEU A 142 0.99 -10.66 14.71
C LEU A 142 1.37 -10.57 13.23
N ILE A 143 0.50 -10.02 12.37
CA ILE A 143 0.83 -9.80 10.95
C ILE A 143 2.02 -8.86 10.80
N LEU A 144 2.09 -7.77 11.58
CA LEU A 144 3.23 -6.84 11.56
C LEU A 144 4.52 -7.51 12.03
N LEU A 145 4.45 -8.35 13.06
CA LEU A 145 5.59 -9.12 13.53
C LEU A 145 6.09 -10.11 12.46
N VAL A 146 5.17 -10.83 11.81
CA VAL A 146 5.50 -11.72 10.69
C VAL A 146 6.10 -10.96 9.51
N ALA A 147 5.59 -9.77 9.19
CA ALA A 147 6.15 -8.93 8.13
C ALA A 147 7.61 -8.51 8.43
N MET A 148 7.90 -8.12 9.68
CA MET A 148 9.27 -7.78 10.10
C MET A 148 10.21 -8.99 10.02
N VAL A 149 9.80 -10.13 10.61
CA VAL A 149 10.60 -11.37 10.57
C VAL A 149 10.79 -11.86 9.14
N GLY A 150 9.76 -11.77 8.30
CA GLY A 150 9.80 -12.12 6.89
C GLY A 150 10.79 -11.26 6.11
N ALA A 151 10.76 -9.94 6.29
CA ALA A 151 11.72 -9.05 5.65
C ALA A 151 13.17 -9.35 6.05
N ILE A 152 13.43 -9.61 7.35
CA ILE A 152 14.76 -9.96 7.85
C ILE A 152 15.22 -11.32 7.32
N SER A 153 14.34 -12.33 7.33
CA SER A 153 14.69 -13.67 6.84
C SER A 153 14.97 -13.69 5.35
N LEU A 154 14.35 -12.81 4.56
CA LEU A 154 14.56 -12.71 3.12
C LEU A 154 15.86 -11.98 2.76
N THR A 155 16.31 -11.03 3.58
CA THR A 155 17.53 -10.26 3.33
C THR A 155 18.79 -10.91 3.91
N ILE A 156 18.65 -11.92 4.76
CA ILE A 156 19.80 -12.72 5.22
C ILE A 156 20.37 -13.49 4.03
N GLU A 157 21.46 -12.97 3.48
CA GLU A 157 22.23 -13.64 2.45
C GLU A 157 22.90 -14.89 3.03
N LYS A 158 22.54 -16.05 2.48
CA LYS A 158 23.31 -17.26 2.69
C LYS A 158 24.52 -17.21 1.79
N VAL A 159 25.69 -17.45 2.37
CA VAL A 159 26.93 -17.58 1.60
C VAL A 159 26.73 -18.61 0.49
N PRO A 160 26.99 -18.26 -0.79
CA PRO A 160 26.84 -19.21 -1.89
C PRO A 160 27.77 -20.41 -1.72
N VAL A 161 27.20 -21.62 -1.80
CA VAL A 161 27.97 -22.87 -1.73
C VAL A 161 28.86 -22.96 -2.97
N GLY A 162 30.18 -22.83 -2.78
CA GLY A 162 31.18 -22.93 -3.85
C GLY A 162 32.12 -21.73 -3.97
N ILE A 163 31.85 -20.62 -3.28
CA ILE A 163 32.79 -19.49 -3.22
C ILE A 163 33.82 -19.77 -2.13
N LYS A 164 35.12 -19.80 -2.51
CA LYS A 164 36.22 -19.92 -1.54
C LYS A 164 36.25 -18.66 -0.67
N GLN A 165 35.80 -18.78 0.57
CA GLN A 165 35.93 -17.70 1.54
C GLN A 165 37.31 -17.69 2.18
N GLN A 166 37.86 -16.49 2.33
CA GLN A 166 39.10 -16.30 3.05
C GLN A 166 38.83 -16.48 4.55
N THR A 167 39.44 -17.50 5.14
CA THR A 167 39.34 -17.74 6.58
C THR A 167 40.47 -16.99 7.26
N LEU A 168 40.13 -15.84 7.85
CA LEU A 168 41.10 -14.96 8.52
C LEU A 168 41.93 -15.71 9.57
N SER A 169 41.31 -16.62 10.32
CA SER A 169 42.00 -17.46 11.30
C SER A 169 43.07 -18.36 10.67
N LYS A 170 42.82 -18.92 9.48
CA LYS A 170 43.82 -19.73 8.77
C LYS A 170 44.94 -18.89 8.17
N GLN A 171 44.66 -17.63 7.81
CA GLN A 171 45.64 -16.71 7.24
C GLN A 171 46.58 -16.11 8.30
N VAL A 172 46.07 -15.83 9.50
CA VAL A 172 46.88 -15.31 10.62
C VAL A 172 47.77 -16.41 11.21
N ASN A 173 47.30 -17.66 11.21
CA ASN A 173 48.01 -18.78 11.84
C ASN A 173 48.98 -19.51 10.88
N VAL A 174 49.39 -18.85 9.78
CA VAL A 174 50.34 -19.44 8.82
C VAL A 174 51.74 -19.43 9.41
N ASN A 175 52.33 -20.63 9.52
CA ASN A 175 53.72 -20.80 9.92
C ASN A 175 54.65 -20.73 8.69
N PRO A 176 55.89 -20.22 8.85
CA PRO A 176 56.85 -20.05 7.75
C PRO A 176 57.26 -21.38 7.09
N LYS A 177 57.08 -22.52 7.76
CA LYS A 177 57.36 -23.86 7.21
C LYS A 177 56.31 -24.35 6.20
N SER A 178 55.10 -23.81 6.24
CA SER A 178 53.97 -24.20 5.37
C SER A 178 53.66 -23.19 4.28
N SER A 179 54.37 -22.06 4.23
CA SER A 179 54.20 -21.01 3.23
C SER A 179 55.14 -21.23 2.04
N LEU A 180 54.58 -21.31 0.82
CA LEU A 180 55.35 -21.29 -0.42
C LEU A 180 55.73 -19.84 -0.74
N PHE A 181 57.02 -19.52 -0.68
CA PHE A 181 57.56 -18.24 -1.12
C PHE A 181 57.92 -18.35 -2.62
N TYR A 182 57.18 -17.66 -3.47
CA TYR A 182 57.63 -17.42 -4.85
C TYR A 182 58.66 -16.28 -4.80
N ILE A 183 59.94 -16.64 -4.87
CA ILE A 183 61.04 -15.68 -5.05
C ILE A 183 61.28 -15.59 -6.56
N GLN A 184 61.01 -14.41 -7.14
CA GLN A 184 61.47 -14.04 -8.48
C GLN A 184 62.92 -13.57 -8.44
#